data_AF-A0A943DRB4-F1
#
_entry.id   AF-A0A943DRB4-F1
#
_cell.length_a   1.000
_cell.length_b   1.000
_cell.length_c   1.000
_cell.angle_alpha   90.00
_cell.angle_beta   90.00
_cell.angle_gamma   90.00
#
_symmetry.space_group_name_H-M   'P 1'
#
loop_
_entity.id
_entity.type
_entity.pdbx_description
1 polymer ?
#
loop_
_entity_poly.entity_id
_entity_poly.type
_entity_poly.pdbx_seq_one_letter_code
_entity_poly.pdbx_strand_id
1 'polypeptide(L)'
;MFDKITMKATIDIADIDTIVLRNYLEQCTEGDEVYYKSTSYANFDGCFIEIRGNRLKCACSICKLYSKGKTGKLDNSRPITFAMSVRTIKELLLRLCVKIENAVVIYYEIGTTMKMTHSADCYIKQMEEIFDRTLWNDANFDDYRQATTNKSKYVRKVLKVYDKTFEAGEKGRRVGDNILRIETMYRHQSVPMLEFIDYYFLSKIGRIFYKDWSEIRFVRELSALKGIKISQLDKAREIHRIGVTRYKEHYKQMYIDGKLTKKQWETIRNFANSWSKECGKYVEEIGELEKEFKDKLLANYQIGIFTPIRKKI
;
A
#
# COMPACT_ATOMS: atom_id res chain seq x y z
N MET A 1 -7.73 3.61 -6.60
CA MET A 1 -6.97 4.86 -6.42
C MET A 1 -7.36 5.47 -5.10
N PHE A 2 -7.67 6.77 -4.99
CA PHE A 2 -7.81 7.44 -3.69
C PHE A 2 -8.71 6.64 -2.76
N ASP A 3 -8.12 6.11 -1.70
CA ASP A 3 -8.84 5.35 -0.70
C ASP A 3 -9.28 6.28 0.40
N LYS A 4 -8.32 6.83 1.14
CA LYS A 4 -8.54 7.76 2.23
C LYS A 4 -7.91 9.10 1.92
N ILE A 5 -8.58 10.18 2.36
CA ILE A 5 -7.98 11.51 2.42
C ILE A 5 -8.17 12.10 3.82
N THR A 6 -7.30 13.02 4.20
CA THR A 6 -7.56 13.98 5.27
C THR A 6 -7.22 15.35 4.77
N MET A 7 -8.16 16.27 4.91
CA MET A 7 -8.01 17.67 4.54
C MET A 7 -8.24 18.58 5.75
N LYS A 8 -7.62 19.74 5.69
CA LYS A 8 -7.93 20.90 6.53
C LYS A 8 -8.48 21.99 5.64
N ALA A 9 -9.40 22.79 6.15
CA ALA A 9 -9.94 23.92 5.44
C ALA A 9 -10.29 25.06 6.39
N THR A 10 -10.30 26.28 5.85
CA THR A 10 -10.94 27.42 6.49
C THR A 10 -12.37 27.56 5.95
N ILE A 11 -13.34 27.66 6.86
CA ILE A 11 -14.76 27.82 6.54
C ILE A 11 -15.27 29.20 7.00
N ASP A 12 -16.36 29.66 6.41
CA ASP A 12 -17.08 30.83 6.93
C ASP A 12 -17.75 30.46 8.26
N ILE A 13 -17.72 31.38 9.22
CA ILE A 13 -18.37 31.20 10.52
C ILE A 13 -19.89 31.08 10.32
N ALA A 14 -20.46 31.78 9.33
CA ALA A 14 -21.88 31.72 9.01
C ALA A 14 -22.32 30.33 8.51
N ASP A 15 -21.41 29.52 7.98
CA ASP A 15 -21.71 28.17 7.48
C ASP A 15 -21.63 27.09 8.57
N ILE A 16 -21.09 27.39 9.76
CA ILE A 16 -20.82 26.40 10.81
C ILE A 16 -22.09 25.64 11.20
N ASP A 17 -23.19 26.35 11.51
CA ASP A 17 -24.44 25.72 11.92
C ASP A 17 -25.01 24.79 10.83
N THR A 18 -24.87 25.19 9.57
CA THR A 18 -25.28 24.35 8.43
C THR A 18 -24.44 23.08 8.35
N ILE A 19 -23.12 23.19 8.56
CA ILE A 19 -22.22 22.03 8.54
C ILE A 19 -22.51 21.12 9.73
N VAL A 20 -22.71 21.66 10.92
CA VAL A 20 -23.06 20.93 12.15
C VAL A 20 -24.34 20.13 11.93
N LEU A 21 -25.40 20.78 11.45
CA LEU A 21 -26.70 20.14 11.23
C LEU A 21 -26.63 19.04 10.16
N ARG A 22 -26.01 19.31 8.99
CA ARG A 22 -25.93 18.35 7.86
C ARG A 22 -25.04 17.14 8.14
N ASN A 23 -24.17 17.22 9.14
CA ASN A 23 -23.22 16.16 9.46
C ASN A 23 -23.43 15.59 10.87
N TYR A 24 -24.50 15.99 11.54
CA TYR A 24 -24.86 15.53 12.89
C TYR A 24 -23.69 15.65 13.86
N LEU A 25 -23.00 16.79 13.85
CA LEU A 25 -21.85 17.02 14.72
C LEU A 25 -22.33 17.31 16.15
N GLU A 26 -21.62 16.80 17.14
CA GLU A 26 -21.84 17.13 18.54
C GLU A 26 -20.96 18.32 18.94
N GLN A 27 -21.55 19.22 19.73
CA GLN A 27 -20.79 20.23 20.45
C GLN A 27 -20.00 19.56 21.57
N CYS A 28 -18.74 19.95 21.68
CA CYS A 28 -17.79 19.51 22.69
C CYS A 28 -17.13 20.73 23.32
N THR A 29 -16.61 20.56 24.54
CA THR A 29 -15.91 21.58 25.30
C THR A 29 -14.58 21.04 25.80
N GLU A 30 -13.51 21.80 25.62
CA GLU A 30 -12.18 21.49 26.16
C GLU A 30 -11.63 22.76 26.84
N GLY A 31 -11.72 22.82 28.16
CA GLY A 31 -11.56 24.09 28.89
C GLY A 31 -12.62 25.11 28.43
N ASP A 32 -12.16 26.29 27.99
CA ASP A 32 -13.01 27.36 27.49
C ASP A 32 -13.29 27.27 25.97
N GLU A 33 -12.68 26.32 25.26
CA GLU A 33 -12.89 26.16 23.81
C GLU A 33 -14.14 25.31 23.52
N VAL A 34 -15.09 25.89 22.78
CA VAL A 34 -16.20 25.17 22.17
C VAL A 34 -15.81 24.72 20.77
N TYR A 35 -16.00 23.43 20.49
CA TYR A 35 -15.70 22.84 19.19
C TYR A 35 -16.74 21.79 18.80
N TYR A 36 -16.84 21.48 17.51
CA TYR A 36 -17.78 20.48 17.00
C TYR A 36 -17.03 19.29 16.43
N LYS A 37 -17.50 18.08 16.69
CA LYS A 37 -16.88 16.88 16.13
C LYS A 37 -17.91 15.83 15.76
N SER A 38 -17.54 14.98 14.82
CA SER A 38 -18.35 13.82 14.48
C SER A 38 -18.48 12.88 15.66
N THR A 39 -19.67 12.34 15.79
CA THR A 39 -20.05 11.34 16.78
C THR A 39 -19.76 9.92 16.24
N SER A 40 -20.20 8.89 16.96
CA SER A 40 -20.24 7.53 16.43
C SER A 40 -21.07 7.42 15.14
N TYR A 41 -21.98 8.36 14.84
CA TYR A 41 -22.71 8.42 13.58
C TYR A 41 -21.81 8.59 12.34
N ALA A 42 -20.60 9.12 12.48
CA ALA A 42 -19.63 9.16 11.38
C ALA A 42 -19.30 7.78 10.79
N ASN A 43 -19.51 6.70 11.55
CA ASN A 43 -19.37 5.34 11.03
C ASN A 43 -20.41 5.00 9.95
N PHE A 44 -21.57 5.67 9.95
CA PHE A 44 -22.62 5.55 8.92
C PHE A 44 -22.47 6.58 7.80
N ASP A 45 -21.86 7.73 8.11
CA ASP A 45 -21.67 8.83 7.16
C ASP A 45 -20.36 8.79 6.39
N GLY A 46 -19.34 8.10 6.91
CA GLY A 46 -18.06 7.89 6.25
C GLY A 46 -17.12 9.09 6.30
N CYS A 47 -17.52 10.16 7.01
CA CYS A 47 -16.75 11.39 7.22
C CYS A 47 -16.53 11.61 8.71
N PHE A 48 -15.27 11.79 9.10
CA PHE A 48 -14.87 12.21 10.45
C PHE A 48 -14.47 13.68 10.38
N ILE A 49 -15.32 14.55 10.94
CA ILE A 49 -15.23 16.00 10.84
C ILE A 49 -14.95 16.56 12.24
N GLU A 50 -14.10 17.57 12.31
CA GLU A 50 -13.84 18.38 13.49
C GLU A 50 -13.79 19.84 13.06
N ILE A 51 -14.47 20.71 13.81
CA ILE A 51 -14.50 22.16 13.61
C ILE A 51 -14.06 22.84 14.90
N ARG A 52 -12.97 23.60 14.84
CA ARG A 52 -12.46 24.44 15.93
C ARG A 52 -12.36 25.89 15.44
N GLY A 53 -13.21 26.77 15.97
CA GLY A 53 -13.40 28.10 15.40
C GLY A 53 -13.79 28.02 13.91
N ASN A 54 -13.02 28.69 13.04
CA ASN A 54 -13.22 28.65 11.58
C ASN A 54 -12.40 27.56 10.86
N ARG A 55 -11.75 26.64 11.61
CA ARG A 55 -10.90 25.59 11.06
C ARG A 55 -11.66 24.28 11.03
N LEU A 56 -11.82 23.71 9.84
CA LEU A 56 -12.40 22.40 9.61
C LEU A 56 -11.31 21.38 9.31
N LYS A 57 -11.39 20.20 9.91
CA LYS A 57 -10.61 19.01 9.54
C LYS A 57 -11.58 17.91 9.18
N CYS A 58 -11.36 17.27 8.03
CA CYS A 58 -12.19 16.16 7.58
C CYS A 58 -11.31 14.99 7.12
N ALA A 59 -11.55 13.80 7.67
CA ALA A 59 -10.97 12.54 7.22
C ALA A 59 -12.08 11.61 6.72
N CYS A 60 -11.91 11.04 5.53
CA CYS A 60 -12.91 10.15 4.94
C CYS A 60 -12.28 9.15 3.98
N SER A 61 -12.99 8.05 3.73
CA SER A 61 -12.68 7.16 2.60
C SER A 61 -13.47 7.60 1.37
N ILE A 62 -12.77 8.07 0.34
CA ILE A 62 -13.37 8.51 -0.92
C ILE A 62 -14.07 7.36 -1.62
N CYS A 63 -13.52 6.15 -1.54
CA CYS A 63 -14.16 4.95 -2.09
C CYS A 63 -15.50 4.66 -1.40
N LYS A 64 -15.56 4.73 -0.07
CA LYS A 64 -16.81 4.53 0.67
C LYS A 64 -17.84 5.62 0.39
N LEU A 65 -17.41 6.88 0.31
CA LEU A 65 -18.30 8.01 0.00
C LEU A 65 -18.89 7.88 -1.40
N TYR A 66 -18.09 7.50 -2.39
CA TYR A 66 -18.57 7.23 -3.74
C TYR A 66 -19.64 6.12 -3.73
N SER A 67 -19.36 5.00 -3.07
CA SER A 67 -20.31 3.88 -2.97
C SER A 67 -21.59 4.27 -2.24
N LYS A 68 -21.50 5.09 -1.18
CA LYS A 68 -22.68 5.61 -0.46
C LYS A 68 -23.55 6.47 -1.37
N GLY A 69 -22.95 7.38 -2.14
CA GLY A 69 -23.69 8.20 -3.10
C GLY A 69 -24.38 7.39 -4.21
N LYS A 70 -23.90 6.18 -4.51
CA LYS A 70 -24.47 5.30 -5.54
C LYS A 70 -25.45 4.26 -5.04
N THR A 71 -25.24 3.74 -3.85
CA THR A 71 -25.93 2.55 -3.34
C THR A 71 -26.57 2.74 -1.97
N GLY A 72 -26.35 3.90 -1.34
CA GLY A 72 -26.75 4.19 0.04
C GLY A 72 -25.86 3.52 1.09
N LYS A 73 -24.89 2.69 0.70
CA LYS A 73 -24.05 1.90 1.61
C LYS A 73 -22.58 2.32 1.54
N LEU A 74 -21.95 2.42 2.71
CA LEU A 74 -20.50 2.63 2.81
C LEU A 74 -19.76 1.34 2.46
N ASP A 75 -19.29 1.24 1.23
CA ASP A 75 -18.55 0.08 0.74
C ASP A 75 -17.25 0.48 0.02
N ASN A 76 -16.20 -0.31 0.24
CA ASN A 76 -14.90 -0.14 -0.41
C ASN A 76 -14.40 -1.42 -1.10
N SER A 77 -15.31 -2.33 -1.46
CA SER A 77 -14.97 -3.56 -2.16
C SER A 77 -14.63 -3.33 -3.64
N ARG A 78 -15.24 -2.33 -4.27
CA ARG A 78 -15.07 -2.04 -5.70
C ARG A 78 -14.01 -0.95 -5.94
N PRO A 79 -13.18 -1.09 -6.99
CA PRO A 79 -12.23 -0.04 -7.35
C PRO A 79 -12.95 1.21 -7.87
N ILE A 80 -12.37 2.39 -7.63
CA ILE A 80 -12.84 3.68 -8.16
C ILE A 80 -11.71 4.42 -8.88
N THR A 81 -12.01 5.06 -10.02
CA THR A 81 -11.02 5.82 -10.81
C THR A 81 -10.65 7.15 -10.16
N PHE A 82 -9.57 7.81 -10.62
CA PHE A 82 -9.28 9.19 -10.17
C PHE A 82 -10.42 10.15 -10.52
N ALA A 83 -11.03 10.03 -11.71
CA ALA A 83 -12.17 10.87 -12.08
C ALA A 83 -13.37 10.69 -11.13
N MET A 84 -13.69 9.45 -10.76
CA MET A 84 -14.72 9.16 -9.76
C MET A 84 -14.34 9.75 -8.40
N SER A 85 -13.06 9.68 -8.02
CA SER A 85 -12.55 10.25 -6.78
C SER A 85 -12.69 11.77 -6.75
N VAL A 86 -12.27 12.47 -7.82
CA VAL A 86 -12.36 13.93 -7.93
C VAL A 86 -13.81 14.41 -7.86
N ARG A 87 -14.73 13.72 -8.54
CA ARG A 87 -16.16 14.03 -8.44
C ARG A 87 -16.65 13.90 -7.00
N THR A 88 -16.31 12.81 -6.33
CA THR A 88 -16.69 12.56 -4.93
C THR A 88 -16.11 13.62 -3.98
N ILE A 89 -14.87 14.06 -4.22
CA ILE A 89 -14.22 15.14 -3.45
C ILE A 89 -14.98 16.46 -3.63
N LYS A 90 -15.37 16.82 -4.87
CA LYS A 90 -16.16 18.04 -5.12
C LYS A 90 -17.52 17.99 -4.41
N GLU A 91 -18.19 16.84 -4.47
CA GLU A 91 -19.47 16.62 -3.75
C GLU A 91 -19.27 16.73 -2.22
N LEU A 92 -18.15 16.22 -1.68
CA LEU A 92 -17.79 16.37 -0.27
C LEU A 92 -17.54 17.84 0.12
N LEU A 93 -16.82 18.61 -0.68
CA LEU A 93 -16.56 20.03 -0.41
C LEU A 93 -17.87 20.84 -0.36
N LEU A 94 -18.78 20.57 -1.30
CA LEU A 94 -20.12 21.18 -1.29
C LEU A 94 -20.93 20.81 -0.04
N ARG A 95 -20.89 19.54 0.39
CA ARG A 95 -21.53 19.08 1.63
C ARG A 95 -21.00 19.81 2.86
N LEU A 96 -19.72 20.18 2.86
CA LEU A 96 -19.02 20.82 3.98
C LEU A 96 -18.99 22.35 3.88
N CYS A 97 -19.65 22.96 2.89
CA CYS A 97 -19.58 24.40 2.62
C CYS A 97 -18.13 24.92 2.49
N VAL A 98 -17.21 24.07 2.00
CA VAL A 98 -15.80 24.42 1.85
C VAL A 98 -15.55 24.89 0.42
N LYS A 99 -15.07 26.13 0.28
CA LYS A 99 -14.51 26.61 -0.99
C LYS A 99 -13.21 25.86 -1.31
N ILE A 100 -13.03 25.46 -2.56
CA ILE A 100 -11.92 24.58 -2.95
C ILE A 100 -10.55 25.21 -2.70
N GLU A 101 -10.43 26.52 -2.88
CA GLU A 101 -9.25 27.34 -2.63
C GLU A 101 -8.84 27.38 -1.15
N ASN A 102 -9.78 27.12 -0.23
CA ASN A 102 -9.53 27.15 1.21
C ASN A 102 -9.11 25.78 1.76
N ALA A 103 -9.09 24.73 0.95
CA ALA A 103 -8.82 23.37 1.38
C ALA A 103 -7.39 22.93 1.05
N VAL A 104 -6.76 22.23 1.99
CA VAL A 104 -5.42 21.64 1.87
C VAL A 104 -5.48 20.17 2.30
N VAL A 105 -4.99 19.28 1.44
CA VAL A 105 -4.85 17.85 1.74
C VAL A 105 -3.56 17.61 2.48
N ILE A 106 -3.67 17.04 3.68
CA ILE A 106 -2.54 16.76 4.59
C ILE A 106 -2.19 15.27 4.66
N TYR A 107 -3.08 14.43 4.15
CA TYR A 107 -2.92 12.98 4.12
C TYR A 107 -3.73 12.42 2.96
N TYR A 108 -3.18 11.46 2.23
CA TYR A 108 -3.95 10.68 1.27
C TYR A 108 -3.37 9.28 1.09
N GLU A 109 -4.22 8.36 0.68
CA GLU A 109 -3.87 6.99 0.33
C GLU A 109 -4.26 6.73 -1.13
N ILE A 110 -3.36 6.11 -1.88
CA ILE A 110 -3.66 5.57 -3.20
C ILE A 110 -3.61 4.06 -3.06
N GLY A 111 -4.69 3.37 -3.41
CA GLY A 111 -4.69 1.91 -3.40
C GLY A 111 -5.31 1.30 -4.63
N THR A 112 -5.00 0.03 -4.88
CA THR A 112 -5.69 -0.79 -5.86
C THR A 112 -5.93 -2.19 -5.33
N THR A 113 -6.96 -2.85 -5.88
CA THR A 113 -7.42 -4.16 -5.46
C THR A 113 -7.29 -5.11 -6.63
N MET A 114 -6.65 -6.24 -6.40
CA MET A 114 -6.31 -7.22 -7.44
C MET A 114 -6.90 -8.57 -7.05
N LYS A 115 -7.68 -9.13 -7.97
CA LYS A 115 -8.10 -10.53 -7.88
C LYS A 115 -6.96 -11.39 -8.40
N MET A 116 -6.46 -12.24 -7.52
CA MET A 116 -5.33 -13.12 -7.75
C MET A 116 -5.79 -14.55 -8.01
N THR A 117 -4.91 -15.36 -8.59
CA THR A 117 -5.14 -16.79 -8.79
C THR A 117 -5.06 -17.54 -7.46
N HIS A 118 -4.05 -17.23 -6.64
CA HIS A 118 -3.86 -17.81 -5.32
C HIS A 118 -4.35 -16.89 -4.20
N SER A 119 -4.41 -17.40 -2.96
CA SER A 119 -4.74 -16.61 -1.79
C SER A 119 -3.70 -15.50 -1.55
N ALA A 120 -4.12 -14.38 -0.94
CA ALA A 120 -3.28 -13.20 -0.80
C ALA A 120 -2.02 -13.45 0.02
N ASP A 121 -2.08 -14.32 1.02
CA ASP A 121 -0.96 -14.74 1.86
C ASP A 121 0.17 -15.40 1.04
N CYS A 122 -0.15 -16.13 -0.05
CA CYS A 122 0.86 -16.71 -0.92
C CYS A 122 1.76 -15.64 -1.57
N TYR A 123 1.19 -14.49 -1.93
CA TYR A 123 1.95 -13.37 -2.51
C TYR A 123 2.66 -12.58 -1.41
N ILE A 124 1.97 -12.25 -0.31
CA ILE A 124 2.54 -11.46 0.80
C ILE A 124 3.77 -12.15 1.38
N LYS A 125 3.73 -13.48 1.53
CA LYS A 125 4.86 -14.29 1.99
C LYS A 125 6.11 -14.15 1.11
N GLN A 126 5.94 -13.91 -0.18
CA GLN A 126 7.06 -13.76 -1.11
C GLN A 126 7.53 -12.31 -1.25
N MET A 127 6.76 -11.30 -0.83
CA MET A 127 7.15 -9.89 -0.98
C MET A 127 8.20 -9.47 0.05
N GLU A 128 9.41 -9.13 -0.40
CA GLU A 128 10.52 -8.78 0.52
C GLU A 128 10.75 -7.28 0.60
N GLU A 129 10.89 -6.61 -0.55
CA GLU A 129 11.50 -5.28 -0.57
C GLU A 129 11.01 -4.42 -1.74
N ILE A 130 10.82 -3.12 -1.48
CA ILE A 130 10.55 -2.10 -2.49
C ILE A 130 11.56 -0.96 -2.34
N PHE A 131 12.43 -0.73 -3.33
CA PHE A 131 13.45 0.34 -3.30
C PHE A 131 14.29 0.37 -2.00
N ASP A 132 14.94 -0.74 -1.63
CA ASP A 132 15.75 -0.85 -0.40
C ASP A 132 14.93 -0.69 0.89
N ARG A 133 13.60 -0.74 0.80
CA ARG A 133 12.69 -0.72 1.95
C ARG A 133 12.06 -2.09 2.13
N THR A 134 12.48 -2.76 3.19
CA THR A 134 11.90 -4.04 3.60
C THR A 134 10.40 -3.89 3.94
N LEU A 135 9.60 -4.84 3.46
CA LEU A 135 8.23 -5.07 3.90
C LEU A 135 8.25 -6.01 5.11
N TRP A 136 7.69 -5.54 6.22
CA TRP A 136 7.60 -6.29 7.46
C TRP A 136 6.17 -6.77 7.65
N ASN A 137 5.99 -8.00 8.14
CA ASN A 137 4.68 -8.45 8.61
C ASN A 137 4.18 -7.48 9.69
N ASP A 138 2.92 -7.09 9.62
CA ASP A 138 2.32 -6.20 10.59
C ASP A 138 2.00 -6.98 11.87
N ALA A 139 2.63 -6.60 12.98
CA ALA A 139 2.53 -7.32 14.25
C ALA A 139 1.12 -7.40 14.84
N ASN A 140 0.15 -6.63 14.33
CA ASN A 140 -1.25 -6.67 14.77
C ASN A 140 -2.09 -7.72 14.02
N PHE A 141 -1.50 -8.45 13.08
CA PHE A 141 -2.20 -9.41 12.23
C PHE A 141 -1.44 -10.73 12.19
N ASP A 142 -2.18 -11.82 11.95
CA ASP A 142 -1.58 -13.13 11.68
C ASP A 142 -0.57 -13.05 10.54
N ASP A 143 0.38 -13.98 10.56
CA ASP A 143 1.45 -14.05 9.57
C ASP A 143 0.91 -14.00 8.14
N TYR A 144 1.50 -13.11 7.34
CA TYR A 144 1.23 -12.91 5.92
C TYR A 144 -0.19 -12.42 5.60
N ARG A 145 -0.93 -11.89 6.57
CA ARG A 145 -2.20 -11.18 6.31
C ARG A 145 -2.00 -9.73 5.91
N GLN A 146 -0.96 -9.09 6.44
CA GLN A 146 -0.64 -7.71 6.13
C GLN A 146 0.86 -7.47 6.28
N ALA A 147 1.46 -6.84 5.29
CA ALA A 147 2.85 -6.40 5.35
C ALA A 147 2.99 -4.93 5.00
N THR A 148 3.87 -4.22 5.70
CA THR A 148 4.11 -2.79 5.49
C THR A 148 5.56 -2.40 5.61
N THR A 149 5.95 -1.36 4.89
CA THR A 149 7.24 -0.69 5.14
C THR A 149 7.17 0.09 6.45
N ASN A 150 8.34 0.50 6.97
CA ASN A 150 8.45 1.24 8.25
C ASN A 150 7.38 2.33 8.40
N LYS A 151 6.60 2.23 9.49
CA LYS A 151 5.45 3.10 9.81
C LYS A 151 5.76 4.18 10.85
N SER A 152 7.03 4.39 11.21
CA SER A 152 7.44 5.37 12.22
C SER A 152 6.86 6.76 11.92
N LYS A 153 6.68 7.54 13.00
CA LYS A 153 5.96 8.82 12.99
C LYS A 153 6.42 9.79 11.90
N TYR A 154 7.71 9.78 11.57
CA TYR A 154 8.33 10.72 10.63
C TYR A 154 8.33 10.24 9.17
N VAL A 155 7.99 8.98 8.91
CA VAL A 155 7.94 8.44 7.55
C VAL A 155 6.76 9.06 6.81
N ARG A 156 7.05 9.78 5.73
CA ARG A 156 6.05 10.46 4.89
C ARG A 156 5.36 9.55 3.88
N LYS A 157 5.97 8.42 3.53
CA LYS A 157 5.44 7.50 2.51
C LYS A 157 5.50 6.08 3.03
N VAL A 158 4.36 5.44 3.23
CA VAL A 158 4.27 4.04 3.70
C VAL A 158 3.61 3.21 2.62
N LEU A 159 4.21 2.08 2.30
CA LEU A 159 3.65 1.06 1.42
C LEU A 159 3.06 -0.05 2.28
N LYS A 160 1.88 -0.51 1.91
CA LYS A 160 1.08 -1.51 2.62
C LYS A 160 0.47 -2.48 1.63
N VAL A 161 0.58 -3.77 1.92
CA VAL A 161 -0.13 -4.85 1.24
C VAL A 161 -0.92 -5.65 2.26
N TYR A 162 -2.12 -6.12 1.92
CA TYR A 162 -2.91 -6.98 2.79
C TYR A 162 -3.91 -7.85 2.05
N ASP A 163 -4.31 -8.92 2.74
CA ASP A 163 -5.41 -9.81 2.37
C ASP A 163 -6.76 -9.11 2.60
N LYS A 164 -7.37 -8.67 1.50
CA LYS A 164 -8.65 -7.96 1.53
C LYS A 164 -9.82 -8.92 1.75
N THR A 165 -9.68 -10.19 1.35
CA THR A 165 -10.68 -11.23 1.63
C THR A 165 -10.79 -11.46 3.13
N PHE A 166 -9.65 -11.60 3.80
CA PHE A 166 -9.57 -11.73 5.25
C PHE A 166 -10.10 -10.47 5.98
N GLU A 167 -9.64 -9.26 5.61
CA GLU A 167 -10.09 -8.01 6.25
C GLU A 167 -11.60 -7.79 6.13
N ALA A 168 -12.20 -8.19 5.01
CA ALA A 168 -13.63 -8.11 4.83
C ALA A 168 -14.37 -9.15 5.68
N GLY A 169 -13.85 -10.38 5.74
CA GLY A 169 -14.40 -11.48 6.52
C GLY A 169 -14.48 -11.16 8.01
N GLU A 170 -13.42 -10.61 8.60
CA GLU A 170 -13.40 -10.15 10.00
C GLU A 170 -14.47 -9.10 10.31
N LYS A 171 -14.91 -8.37 9.29
CA LYS A 171 -15.93 -7.32 9.38
C LYS A 171 -17.31 -7.80 8.91
N GLY A 172 -17.50 -9.11 8.79
CA GLY A 172 -18.76 -9.73 8.37
C GLY A 172 -19.16 -9.42 6.92
N ARG A 173 -18.22 -9.02 6.07
CA ARG A 173 -18.46 -8.64 4.66
C ARG A 173 -17.94 -9.72 3.72
N ARG A 174 -18.65 -9.95 2.61
CA ARG A 174 -18.23 -10.85 1.53
C ARG A 174 -17.78 -10.04 0.31
N VAL A 175 -16.51 -10.16 -0.05
CA VAL A 175 -15.90 -9.44 -1.18
C VAL A 175 -15.38 -10.37 -2.28
N GLY A 176 -15.48 -11.69 -2.07
CA GLY A 176 -14.90 -12.73 -2.92
C GLY A 176 -13.52 -13.17 -2.43
N ASP A 177 -13.04 -14.29 -2.96
CA ASP A 177 -11.79 -14.92 -2.50
C ASP A 177 -10.54 -14.30 -3.16
N ASN A 178 -9.35 -14.60 -2.66
CA ASN A 178 -8.07 -14.31 -3.32
C ASN A 178 -7.89 -12.84 -3.72
N ILE A 179 -8.28 -11.92 -2.83
CA ILE A 179 -8.18 -10.49 -3.10
C ILE A 179 -6.98 -9.90 -2.37
N LEU A 180 -5.99 -9.47 -3.14
CA LEU A 180 -4.83 -8.74 -2.66
C LEU A 180 -5.06 -7.23 -2.81
N ARG A 181 -4.79 -6.45 -1.77
CA ARG A 181 -4.84 -4.99 -1.86
C ARG A 181 -3.51 -4.38 -1.51
N ILE A 182 -3.08 -3.45 -2.35
CA ILE A 182 -1.88 -2.63 -2.15
C ILE A 182 -2.26 -1.16 -2.01
N GLU A 183 -1.59 -0.46 -1.11
CA GLU A 183 -1.85 0.92 -0.71
C GLU A 183 -0.55 1.68 -0.46
N THR A 184 -0.43 2.88 -1.02
CA THR A 184 0.61 3.85 -0.67
C THR A 184 -0.02 4.99 0.13
N MET A 185 0.39 5.13 1.38
CA MET A 185 -0.02 6.18 2.30
C MET A 185 0.96 7.36 2.23
N TYR A 186 0.47 8.55 1.95
CA TYR A 186 1.23 9.79 1.93
C TYR A 186 0.84 10.64 3.15
N ARG A 187 1.76 10.73 4.12
CA ARG A 187 1.63 11.42 5.40
C ARG A 187 2.34 12.78 5.37
N HIS A 188 1.92 13.68 6.26
CA HIS A 188 2.55 15.00 6.44
C HIS A 188 2.65 15.79 5.13
N GLN A 189 1.56 15.74 4.35
CA GLN A 189 1.44 16.45 3.10
C GLN A 189 0.91 17.87 3.34
N SER A 190 1.02 18.72 2.34
CA SER A 190 0.42 20.05 2.33
C SER A 190 0.12 20.44 0.89
N VAL A 191 -0.81 19.72 0.27
CA VAL A 191 -1.17 19.93 -1.15
C VAL A 191 -2.47 20.73 -1.21
N PRO A 192 -2.49 21.95 -1.79
CA PRO A 192 -3.72 22.69 -2.04
C PRO A 192 -4.74 21.83 -2.79
N MET A 193 -6.01 21.90 -2.44
CA MET A 193 -7.03 21.03 -3.03
C MET A 193 -7.16 21.23 -4.54
N LEU A 194 -6.99 22.47 -5.04
CA LEU A 194 -6.95 22.78 -6.48
C LEU A 194 -5.85 21.99 -7.21
N GLU A 195 -4.65 21.91 -6.63
CA GLU A 195 -3.56 21.09 -7.17
C GLU A 195 -3.87 19.60 -7.02
N PHE A 196 -4.39 19.18 -5.87
CA PHE A 196 -4.62 17.78 -5.55
C PHE A 196 -5.59 17.07 -6.52
N ILE A 197 -6.58 17.81 -7.04
CA ILE A 197 -7.54 17.28 -8.02
C ILE A 197 -7.16 17.58 -9.47
N ASP A 198 -6.04 18.26 -9.70
CA ASP A 198 -5.59 18.60 -11.04
C ASP A 198 -5.07 17.36 -11.79
N TYR A 199 -5.28 17.34 -13.11
CA TYR A 199 -4.88 16.22 -13.95
C TYR A 199 -3.37 15.92 -13.88
N TYR A 200 -2.52 16.95 -13.82
CA TYR A 200 -1.07 16.78 -13.74
C TYR A 200 -0.68 16.10 -12.43
N PHE A 201 -1.25 16.54 -11.30
CA PHE A 201 -1.03 15.91 -10.00
C PHE A 201 -1.46 14.45 -10.01
N LEU A 202 -2.70 14.17 -10.47
CA LEU A 202 -3.28 12.82 -10.52
C LEU A 202 -2.47 11.87 -11.41
N SER A 203 -2.00 12.35 -12.56
CA SER A 203 -1.14 11.58 -13.48
C SER A 203 0.22 11.28 -12.84
N LYS A 204 0.84 12.29 -12.21
CA LYS A 204 2.12 12.15 -11.51
C LYS A 204 2.04 11.13 -10.38
N ILE A 205 1.07 11.28 -9.47
CA ILE A 205 0.92 10.39 -8.32
C ILE A 205 0.50 8.97 -8.73
N GLY A 206 -0.31 8.82 -9.79
CA GLY A 206 -0.60 7.51 -10.38
C GLY A 206 0.66 6.81 -10.90
N ARG A 207 1.50 7.53 -11.65
CA ARG A 207 2.78 6.99 -12.17
C ARG A 207 3.74 6.62 -11.05
N ILE A 208 3.84 7.44 -10.01
CA ILE A 208 4.67 7.14 -8.83
C ILE A 208 4.16 5.87 -8.16
N PHE A 209 2.85 5.76 -7.92
CA PHE A 209 2.24 4.57 -7.34
C PHE A 209 2.58 3.31 -8.16
N TYR A 210 2.37 3.34 -9.48
CA TYR A 210 2.70 2.21 -10.34
C TYR A 210 4.18 1.86 -10.27
N LYS A 211 5.06 2.85 -10.41
CA LYS A 211 6.52 2.66 -10.37
C LYS A 211 6.96 2.03 -9.05
N ASP A 212 6.44 2.50 -7.92
CA ASP A 212 6.77 1.94 -6.62
C ASP A 212 6.42 0.45 -6.55
N TRP A 213 5.19 0.11 -6.91
CA TRP A 213 4.71 -1.25 -6.79
C TRP A 213 5.24 -2.16 -7.89
N SER A 214 5.67 -1.66 -9.05
CA SER A 214 6.31 -2.48 -10.09
C SER A 214 7.71 -2.94 -9.71
N GLU A 215 8.35 -2.22 -8.78
CA GLU A 215 9.71 -2.48 -8.29
C GLU A 215 9.74 -3.36 -7.04
N ILE A 216 8.57 -3.88 -6.59
CA ILE A 216 8.54 -4.91 -5.55
C ILE A 216 9.35 -6.12 -5.99
N ARG A 217 10.25 -6.55 -5.10
CA ARG A 217 10.99 -7.78 -5.24
C ARG A 217 10.30 -8.87 -4.45
N PHE A 218 10.04 -9.96 -5.15
CA PHE A 218 9.63 -11.20 -4.53
C PHE A 218 10.88 -12.00 -4.16
N VAL A 219 10.74 -12.97 -3.26
CA VAL A 219 11.74 -14.03 -3.08
C VAL A 219 11.93 -14.72 -4.44
N ARG A 220 13.12 -14.62 -5.00
CA ARG A 220 13.48 -15.25 -6.27
C ARG A 220 14.42 -16.42 -6.05
N GLU A 221 14.27 -17.43 -6.88
CA GLU A 221 15.25 -18.51 -6.94
C GLU A 221 16.40 -18.11 -7.86
N LEU A 222 17.61 -18.56 -7.53
CA LEU A 222 18.72 -18.50 -8.47
C LEU A 222 18.61 -19.63 -9.49
N SER A 223 18.89 -19.30 -10.75
CA SER A 223 19.25 -20.25 -11.80
C SER A 223 20.66 -19.97 -12.32
N ALA A 224 21.24 -20.96 -12.99
CA ALA A 224 22.60 -20.88 -13.48
C ALA A 224 22.64 -20.72 -15.01
N LEU A 225 23.65 -20.00 -15.50
CA LEU A 225 23.95 -19.96 -16.92
C LEU A 225 24.32 -21.35 -17.47
N LYS A 226 24.20 -21.53 -18.78
CA LYS A 226 24.49 -22.80 -19.46
C LYS A 226 25.92 -23.30 -19.14
N GLY A 227 26.04 -24.56 -18.73
CA GLY A 227 27.32 -25.22 -18.44
C GLY A 227 27.73 -25.24 -16.96
N ILE A 228 26.92 -24.67 -16.05
CA ILE A 228 27.15 -24.75 -14.60
C ILE A 228 26.55 -26.04 -14.02
N LYS A 229 27.29 -26.68 -13.10
CA LYS A 229 26.84 -27.91 -12.45
C LYS A 229 25.78 -27.62 -11.40
N ILE A 230 24.80 -28.52 -11.24
CA ILE A 230 23.75 -28.44 -10.21
C ILE A 230 24.35 -28.23 -8.82
N SER A 231 25.42 -28.95 -8.48
CA SER A 231 26.11 -28.81 -7.19
C SER A 231 26.79 -27.45 -6.96
N GLN A 232 27.02 -26.65 -8.00
CA GLN A 232 27.46 -25.26 -7.85
C GLN A 232 26.26 -24.33 -7.66
N LEU A 233 25.16 -24.59 -8.38
CA LEU A 233 23.90 -23.88 -8.21
C LEU A 233 23.35 -24.04 -6.79
N ASP A 234 23.38 -25.24 -6.22
CA ASP A 234 22.90 -25.47 -4.85
C ASP A 234 23.70 -24.64 -3.83
N LYS A 235 25.02 -24.59 -3.98
CA LYS A 235 25.89 -23.75 -3.14
C LYS A 235 25.60 -22.26 -3.34
N ALA A 236 25.36 -21.84 -4.58
CA ALA A 236 25.00 -20.46 -4.90
C ALA A 236 23.65 -20.06 -4.26
N ARG A 237 22.65 -20.93 -4.33
CA ARG A 237 21.34 -20.76 -3.68
C ARG A 237 21.46 -20.67 -2.17
N GLU A 238 22.30 -21.50 -1.55
CA GLU A 238 22.52 -21.44 -0.11
C GLU A 238 23.23 -20.15 0.30
N ILE A 239 24.31 -19.77 -0.39
CA ILE A 239 25.02 -18.49 -0.14
C ILE A 239 24.07 -17.30 -0.33
N HIS A 240 23.19 -17.33 -1.34
CA HIS A 240 22.20 -16.27 -1.58
C HIS A 240 21.19 -16.17 -0.42
N ARG A 241 20.75 -17.30 0.15
CA ARG A 241 19.81 -17.32 1.29
C ARG A 241 20.42 -16.85 2.61
N ILE A 242 21.64 -17.26 2.93
CA ILE A 242 22.22 -17.05 4.29
C ILE A 242 23.40 -16.08 4.33
N GLY A 243 23.92 -15.69 3.17
CA GLY A 243 25.11 -14.86 3.04
C GLY A 243 26.42 -15.64 3.21
N VAL A 244 27.48 -15.12 2.59
CA VAL A 244 28.81 -15.76 2.51
C VAL A 244 29.39 -16.06 3.90
N THR A 245 29.24 -15.13 4.84
CA THR A 245 29.80 -15.27 6.20
C THR A 245 29.18 -16.44 6.95
N ARG A 246 27.84 -16.49 7.04
CA ARG A 246 27.13 -17.58 7.73
C ARG A 246 27.34 -18.91 7.04
N TYR A 247 27.39 -18.93 5.72
CA TYR A 247 27.72 -20.12 4.94
C TYR A 247 29.10 -20.68 5.32
N LYS A 248 30.13 -19.81 5.39
CA LYS A 248 31.49 -20.23 5.80
C LYS A 248 31.52 -20.77 7.23
N GLU A 249 30.83 -20.11 8.16
CA GLU A 249 30.77 -20.51 9.56
C GLU A 249 30.08 -21.87 9.73
N HIS A 250 28.92 -22.06 9.08
CA HIS A 250 28.16 -23.31 9.11
C HIS A 250 29.01 -24.51 8.67
N TYR A 251 29.64 -24.41 7.49
CA TYR A 251 30.44 -25.50 6.94
C TYR A 251 31.80 -25.68 7.65
N LYS A 252 32.34 -24.63 8.30
CA LYS A 252 33.50 -24.77 9.19
C LYS A 252 33.14 -25.60 10.42
N GLN A 253 31.98 -25.37 11.03
CA GLN A 253 31.53 -26.14 12.18
C GLN A 253 31.30 -27.61 11.82
N MET A 254 30.63 -27.88 10.68
CA MET A 254 30.45 -29.26 10.21
C MET A 254 31.76 -30.02 9.98
N TYR A 255 32.82 -29.32 9.54
CA TYR A 255 34.14 -29.92 9.41
C TYR A 255 34.77 -30.25 10.77
N ILE A 256 34.68 -29.32 11.74
CA ILE A 256 35.16 -29.53 13.12
C ILE A 256 34.43 -30.72 13.78
N ASP A 257 33.12 -30.83 13.53
CA ASP A 257 32.28 -31.93 14.04
C ASP A 257 32.52 -33.28 13.32
N GLY A 258 33.48 -33.35 12.38
CA GLY A 258 33.80 -34.57 11.63
C GLY A 258 32.75 -34.98 10.58
N LYS A 259 31.76 -34.13 10.30
CA LYS A 259 30.68 -34.41 9.32
C LYS A 259 31.09 -34.17 7.87
N LEU A 260 32.26 -33.55 7.64
CA LEU A 260 32.80 -33.28 6.32
C LEU A 260 34.25 -33.76 6.24
N THR A 261 34.63 -34.27 5.07
CA THR A 261 36.04 -34.52 4.77
C THR A 261 36.78 -33.20 4.49
N LYS A 262 38.10 -33.20 4.71
CA LYS A 262 38.97 -32.05 4.40
C LYS A 262 38.77 -31.55 2.96
N LYS A 263 38.69 -32.47 1.99
CA LYS A 263 38.48 -32.15 0.56
C LYS A 263 37.13 -31.48 0.30
N GLN A 264 36.05 -31.95 0.94
CA GLN A 264 34.72 -31.34 0.81
C GLN A 264 34.71 -29.92 1.40
N TRP A 265 35.28 -29.75 2.60
CA TRP A 265 35.39 -28.45 3.25
C TRP A 265 36.21 -27.45 2.42
N GLU A 266 37.36 -27.86 1.89
CA GLU A 266 38.20 -27.02 1.02
C GLU A 266 37.45 -26.58 -0.25
N THR A 267 36.71 -27.50 -0.87
CA THR A 267 35.90 -27.19 -2.07
C THR A 267 34.82 -26.15 -1.76
N ILE A 268 34.12 -26.31 -0.64
CA ILE A 268 33.05 -25.41 -0.18
C ILE A 268 33.62 -24.03 0.16
N ARG A 269 34.72 -24.00 0.92
CA ARG A 269 35.41 -22.78 1.33
C ARG A 269 35.95 -22.01 0.12
N ASN A 270 36.57 -22.70 -0.84
CA ASN A 270 37.11 -22.09 -2.04
C ASN A 270 35.99 -21.46 -2.89
N PHE A 271 34.86 -22.16 -3.06
CA PHE A 271 33.69 -21.63 -3.75
C PHE A 271 33.16 -20.35 -3.07
N ALA A 272 33.00 -20.36 -1.74
CA ALA A 272 32.55 -19.19 -0.99
C ALA A 272 33.55 -18.02 -1.02
N ASN A 273 34.86 -18.30 -1.06
CA ASN A 273 35.90 -17.27 -1.21
C ASN A 273 35.87 -16.61 -2.60
N SER A 274 35.51 -17.36 -3.64
CA SER A 274 35.37 -16.83 -5.00
C SER A 274 34.01 -16.15 -5.29
N TRP A 275 33.12 -16.05 -4.30
CA TRP A 275 31.73 -15.64 -4.52
C TRP A 275 31.58 -14.29 -5.24
N SER A 276 32.44 -13.31 -4.96
CA SER A 276 32.40 -11.98 -5.59
C SER A 276 32.55 -12.00 -7.11
N LYS A 277 33.18 -13.05 -7.67
CA LYS A 277 33.30 -13.27 -9.13
C LYS A 277 32.31 -14.32 -9.62
N GLU A 278 32.05 -15.33 -8.80
CA GLU A 278 31.20 -16.48 -9.13
C GLU A 278 29.72 -16.09 -9.23
N CYS A 279 29.26 -15.10 -8.47
CA CYS A 279 27.87 -14.65 -8.45
C CYS A 279 27.34 -14.20 -9.82
N GLY A 280 28.20 -13.67 -10.70
CA GLY A 280 27.83 -13.24 -12.06
C GLY A 280 27.43 -14.38 -13.00
N LYS A 281 27.55 -15.65 -12.58
CA LYS A 281 27.12 -16.84 -13.34
C LYS A 281 25.70 -17.29 -13.03
N TYR A 282 25.02 -16.61 -12.11
CA TYR A 282 23.68 -16.93 -11.67
C TYR A 282 22.76 -15.74 -11.89
N VAL A 283 21.50 -16.02 -12.21
CA VAL A 283 20.47 -15.00 -12.44
C VAL A 283 19.29 -15.33 -11.54
N GLU A 284 18.67 -14.30 -10.98
CA GLU A 284 17.43 -14.45 -10.25
C GLU A 284 16.25 -14.67 -11.21
N GLU A 285 15.52 -15.76 -11.02
CA GLU A 285 14.33 -16.05 -11.81
C GLU A 285 13.10 -15.38 -11.21
N ILE A 286 12.38 -14.66 -12.05
CA ILE A 286 11.08 -14.11 -11.70
C ILE A 286 10.08 -15.26 -11.65
N GLY A 287 9.57 -15.57 -10.45
CA GLY A 287 8.57 -16.60 -10.24
C GLY A 287 7.18 -16.22 -10.78
N GLU A 288 6.30 -17.21 -10.93
CA GLU A 288 4.95 -17.02 -11.50
C GLU A 288 4.08 -16.05 -10.69
N LEU A 289 4.19 -16.04 -9.35
CA LEU A 289 3.44 -15.10 -8.50
C LEU A 289 3.87 -13.65 -8.72
N GLU A 290 5.17 -13.41 -8.94
CA GLU A 290 5.68 -12.07 -9.23
C GLU A 290 5.21 -11.60 -10.62
N LYS A 291 5.23 -12.48 -11.62
CA LYS A 291 4.71 -12.17 -12.96
C LYS A 291 3.24 -11.80 -12.90
N GLU A 292 2.41 -12.65 -12.29
CA GLU A 292 0.98 -12.38 -12.16
C GLU A 292 0.72 -11.08 -11.41
N PHE A 293 1.43 -10.84 -10.30
CA PHE A 293 1.31 -9.60 -9.55
C PHE A 293 1.55 -8.37 -10.44
N LYS A 294 2.64 -8.38 -11.22
CA LYS A 294 3.00 -7.26 -12.10
C LYS A 294 1.98 -7.06 -13.23
N ASP A 295 1.47 -8.14 -13.82
CA ASP A 295 0.45 -8.07 -14.85
C ASP A 295 -0.87 -7.50 -14.31
N LYS A 296 -1.32 -7.98 -13.14
CA LYS A 296 -2.52 -7.47 -12.46
C LYS A 296 -2.34 -6.01 -12.04
N LEU A 297 -1.14 -5.64 -11.57
CA LEU A 297 -0.82 -4.26 -11.21
C LEU A 297 -0.94 -3.33 -12.41
N LEU A 298 -0.35 -3.69 -13.55
CA LEU A 298 -0.42 -2.89 -14.78
C LEU A 298 -1.86 -2.73 -15.26
N ALA A 299 -2.63 -3.82 -15.33
CA ALA A 299 -4.02 -3.79 -15.76
C ALA A 299 -4.88 -2.88 -14.86
N ASN A 300 -4.74 -3.02 -13.54
CA ASN A 300 -5.51 -2.20 -12.59
C ASN A 300 -5.05 -0.74 -12.54
N TYR A 301 -3.76 -0.48 -12.72
CA TYR A 301 -3.22 0.86 -12.85
C TYR A 301 -3.83 1.57 -14.07
N GLN A 302 -3.84 0.91 -15.23
CA GLN A 302 -4.44 1.42 -16.45
C GLN A 302 -5.92 1.75 -16.26
N ILE A 303 -6.72 0.80 -15.77
CA ILE A 303 -8.15 1.03 -15.44
C ILE A 303 -8.32 2.23 -14.51
N GLY A 304 -7.39 2.41 -13.58
CA GLY A 304 -7.49 3.49 -12.62
C GLY A 304 -7.24 4.89 -13.15
N ILE A 305 -6.20 5.03 -13.98
CA ILE A 305 -5.85 6.33 -14.58
C ILE A 305 -6.78 6.70 -15.73
N PHE A 306 -7.35 5.72 -16.43
CA PHE A 306 -8.26 5.99 -17.52
C PHE A 306 -9.65 6.35 -17.00
N THR A 307 -9.96 7.65 -17.06
CA THR A 307 -11.34 8.12 -17.15
C THR A 307 -11.95 7.51 -18.41
N PRO A 308 -13.07 6.78 -18.37
CA PRO A 308 -13.83 6.52 -19.59
C PRO A 308 -14.25 7.88 -20.13
N ILE A 309 -13.54 8.38 -21.14
CA ILE A 309 -14.04 9.49 -21.94
C ILE A 309 -15.32 8.94 -22.55
N ARG A 310 -16.47 9.47 -22.13
CA ARG A 310 -17.68 9.31 -22.93
C ARG A 310 -17.33 9.86 -24.31
N LYS A 311 -17.09 8.98 -25.29
CA LYS A 311 -17.29 9.38 -26.68
C LYS A 311 -18.74 9.88 -26.71
N LYS A 312 -18.92 11.18 -26.91
CA LYS A 312 -20.20 11.67 -27.44
C LYS A 312 -20.35 10.94 -28.77
N ILE A 313 -21.28 9.98 -28.82
CA ILE A 313 -21.86 9.51 -30.07
C ILE A 313 -22.81 10.61 -30.52
#